data_AF-A0A7K4AZZ0-F1
#
_entry.id   AF-A0A7K4AZZ0-F1
#
_cell.length_a   1.000
_cell.length_b   1.000
_cell.length_c   1.000
_cell.angle_alpha   90.00
_cell.angle_beta   90.00
_cell.angle_gamma   90.00
#
_symmetry.space_group_name_H-M   'P 1'
#
loop_
_entity.id
_entity.type
_entity.pdbx_description
1 polymer ?
#
loop_
_entity_poly.entity_id
_entity_poly.type
_entity_poly.pdbx_seq_one_letter_code
_entity_poly.pdbx_strand_id
1 'polypeptide(L)' 'MSEESRREWEAHQAVKGVRLFASDNHLIFEMIVSDQKKAFVKIQDLKLETELLKRYFSVKVLVSELYEQAEVN' A
#
# COMPACT_ATOMS: atom_id res chain seq x y z
N MET A 1 -20.19 -11.46 -11.43
CA MET A 1 -19.25 -10.44 -10.90
C MET A 1 -19.08 -9.39 -11.98
N SER A 2 -19.19 -8.09 -11.67
CA SER A 2 -18.86 -7.05 -12.65
C SER A 2 -17.35 -6.94 -12.82
N GLU A 3 -16.90 -6.37 -13.94
CA GLU A 3 -15.48 -6.13 -14.21
C GLU A 3 -14.84 -5.21 -13.15
N GLU A 4 -15.62 -4.26 -12.63
CA GLU A 4 -15.19 -3.35 -11.56
C GLU A 4 -14.95 -4.10 -10.24
N SER A 5 -15.88 -4.97 -9.83
CA SER A 5 -15.70 -5.80 -8.63
C SER A 5 -14.52 -6.76 -8.76
N ARG A 6 -14.25 -7.27 -9.97
CA ARG A 6 -13.07 -8.12 -10.22
C ARG A 6 -11.78 -7.33 -10.04
N ARG A 7 -11.66 -6.14 -10.62
CA ARG A 7 -10.48 -5.28 -10.50
C ARG A 7 -10.22 -4.86 -9.06
N GLU A 8 -11.28 -4.51 -8.33
CA GLU A 8 -11.18 -4.16 -6.92
C GLU A 8 -10.69 -5.33 -6.07
N TRP A 9 -11.23 -6.53 -6.33
CA TRP A 9 -10.75 -7.75 -5.68
C TRP A 9 -9.28 -8.05 -6.02
N GLU A 10 -8.87 -7.93 -7.28
CA GLU A 10 -7.48 -8.12 -7.72
C GLU A 10 -6.52 -7.11 -7.07
N ALA A 11 -6.95 -5.85 -6.95
CA ALA A 11 -6.18 -4.81 -6.28
C ALA A 11 -5.98 -5.14 -4.79
N HIS A 12 -7.01 -5.65 -4.13
CA HIS A 12 -6.93 -6.08 -2.73
C HIS A 12 -5.98 -7.29 -2.57
N GLN A 13 -6.07 -8.30 -3.45
CA GLN A 13 -5.19 -9.47 -3.41
C GLN A 13 -3.71 -9.14 -3.65
N ALA A 14 -3.43 -8.05 -4.36
CA ALA A 14 -2.08 -7.56 -4.63
C ALA A 14 -1.43 -6.91 -3.40
N VAL A 15 -2.19 -6.48 -2.39
CA VAL A 15 -1.66 -5.95 -1.12
C VAL A 15 -1.36 -7.10 -0.17
N LYS A 16 -0.14 -7.14 0.36
CA LYS A 16 0.33 -8.15 1.33
C LYS A 16 0.38 -7.63 2.75
N GLY A 17 0.44 -6.32 2.94
CA GLY A 17 0.33 -5.71 4.25
C GLY A 17 0.63 -4.22 4.21
N VAL A 18 0.51 -3.59 5.38
CA VAL A 18 0.89 -2.19 5.61
C VAL A 18 1.73 -2.14 6.89
N ARG A 19 2.87 -1.45 6.84
CA ARG A 19 3.68 -1.12 8.02
C ARG A 19 3.57 0.36 8.31
N LEU A 20 3.56 0.69 9.60
CA LEU A 20 3.61 2.06 10.08
C LEU A 20 4.89 2.26 10.89
N PHE A 21 5.71 3.21 10.46
CA PHE A 21 6.79 3.75 11.27
C PHE A 21 6.33 5.10 11.81
N ALA A 22 6.29 5.23 13.13
CA ALA A 22 5.83 6.44 13.81
C ALA A 22 6.94 7.00 14.70
N SER A 23 7.06 8.32 14.67
CA SER A 23 7.82 9.14 15.61
C SER A 23 6.98 10.37 15.95
N ASP A 24 7.43 11.18 16.90
CA ASP A 24 6.69 12.34 17.42
C ASP A 24 6.08 13.22 16.32
N ASN A 25 6.81 13.46 15.22
CA ASN A 25 6.39 14.35 14.13
C ASN A 25 6.36 13.70 12.74
N HIS A 26 6.68 12.40 12.63
CA HIS A 26 6.73 11.72 11.32
C HIS A 26 5.94 10.42 11.34
N LEU A 27 5.16 10.22 10.28
CA LEU A 27 4.46 8.97 10.00
C LEU A 27 4.88 8.48 8.62
N ILE A 28 5.38 7.25 8.54
CA ILE A 28 5.71 6.59 7.27
C ILE A 28 4.85 5.35 7.16
N PHE A 29 3.95 5.36 6.17
CA PHE A 29 3.14 4.22 5.80
C PHE A 29 3.82 3.50 4.64
N GLU A 30 4.25 2.26 4.86
CA GLU A 30 4.83 1.41 3.82
C GLU A 30 3.79 0.35 3.42
N MET A 31 3.26 0.44 2.19
CA MET A 31 2.40 -0.59 1.63
C MET A 31 3.26 -1.65 0.95
N ILE A 32 3.10 -2.90 1.41
CA ILE A 32 3.80 -4.05 0.87
C ILE A 32 2.87 -4.72 -0.14
N VAL A 33 3.32 -4.88 -1.38
CA VAL A 33 2.52 -5.40 -2.49
C VAL A 33 3.26 -6.51 -3.22
N SER A 34 2.53 -7.44 -3.84
CA SER A 34 3.12 -8.41 -4.78
C SER A 34 3.11 -7.92 -6.23
N ASP A 35 2.28 -6.91 -6.55
CA ASP A 35 2.19 -6.30 -7.87
C ASP A 35 1.70 -4.86 -7.71
N GLN A 36 2.59 -3.89 -7.91
CA GLN A 36 2.27 -2.47 -7.73
C GLN A 36 1.22 -1.98 -8.74
N LYS A 37 1.17 -2.53 -9.95
CA LYS A 37 0.20 -2.11 -10.97
C LYS A 37 -1.20 -2.54 -10.59
N LYS A 38 -1.36 -3.77 -10.09
CA LYS A 38 -2.65 -4.26 -9.58
C LYS A 38 -3.07 -3.52 -8.31
N ALA A 39 -2.14 -3.29 -7.39
CA ALA A 39 -2.42 -2.59 -6.12
C ALA A 39 -2.63 -1.07 -6.28
N PHE A 40 -2.55 -0.51 -7.50
CA PHE A 40 -2.56 0.94 -7.74
C PHE A 40 -3.72 1.67 -7.04
N VAL A 41 -4.94 1.12 -7.12
CA VAL A 41 -6.12 1.74 -6.48
C VAL A 41 -5.94 1.80 -4.96
N LYS A 42 -5.46 0.71 -4.34
CA LYS A 42 -5.21 0.66 -2.89
C LYS A 42 -4.10 1.60 -2.44
N ILE A 43 -3.08 1.81 -3.28
CA ILE A 43 -2.04 2.81 -3.03
C ILE A 43 -2.63 4.23 -3.03
N GLN A 44 -3.58 4.53 -3.93
CA GLN A 44 -4.27 5.82 -3.94
C GLN A 44 -5.18 5.98 -2.72
N ASP A 45 -5.91 4.94 -2.33
CA ASP A 45 -6.76 4.93 -1.14
C ASP A 45 -5.93 5.30 0.11
N LEU A 46 -4.79 4.63 0.32
CA LEU A 46 -3.90 4.92 1.46
C LEU A 46 -3.37 6.37 1.43
N LYS A 47 -3.04 6.90 0.26
CA LYS A 47 -2.61 8.30 0.15
C LYS A 47 -3.73 9.26 0.54
N LEU A 48 -4.95 9.01 0.05
CA LEU A 48 -6.11 9.83 0.35
C LEU A 48 -6.46 9.80 1.84
N GLU A 49 -6.49 8.60 2.44
CA GLU A 49 -6.80 8.42 3.86
C GLU A 49 -5.77 9.10 4.77
N THR A 50 -4.51 9.19 4.33
CA THR A 50 -3.43 9.81 5.10
C THR A 50 -3.29 11.31 4.89
N GLU A 51 -4.03 11.94 3.96
CA GLU A 51 -3.94 13.39 3.71
C GLU A 51 -4.32 14.23 4.93
N LEU A 52 -5.34 13.83 5.69
CA LEU A 52 -5.77 14.58 6.88
C LEU A 52 -4.70 14.61 7.97
N LEU A 53 -3.87 13.57 8.04
CA LEU A 53 -2.79 13.46 9.03
C LEU A 53 -1.66 14.45 8.76
N LYS A 54 -1.50 14.92 7.52
CA LYS A 54 -0.47 15.90 7.15
C LYS A 54 -0.63 17.27 7.82
N ARG A 55 -1.79 17.53 8.42
CA ARG A 55 -2.02 18.72 9.25
C ARG A 55 -1.24 18.70 10.56
N TYR A 56 -0.88 17.51 11.03
CA TYR A 56 -0.28 17.29 12.34
C TYR A 56 1.11 16.65 12.25
N PHE A 57 1.34 15.81 11.23
CA PHE A 57 2.57 15.06 11.06
C PHE A 57 3.18 15.27 9.68
N SER A 58 4.49 15.08 9.56
CA SER A 58 5.16 14.86 8.28
C SER A 58 4.88 13.43 7.82
N VAL A 59 3.96 13.27 6.86
CA VAL A 59 3.50 11.96 6.39
C VAL A 59 4.19 11.57 5.08
N LYS A 60 4.68 10.34 5.00
CA LYS A 60 5.18 9.71 3.76
C LYS A 60 4.45 8.40 3.51
N VAL A 61 4.15 8.13 2.24
CA VAL A 61 3.64 6.83 1.77
C VAL A 61 4.69 6.21 0.86
N LEU A 62 5.17 5.03 1.24
CA LEU A 62 6.11 4.21 0.50
C LEU A 62 5.41 2.96 -0.03
N VAL A 63 5.94 2.41 -1.13
CA VAL A 63 5.47 1.16 -1.72
C VAL A 63 6.66 0.24 -1.88
N SER A 64 6.55 -0.97 -1.35
CA SER A 64 7.59 -2.00 -1.41
C SER A 64 7.03 -3.25 -2.08
N GLU A 65 7.73 -3.75 -3.10
CA GLU A 65 7.36 -4.98 -3.79
C GLU A 65 8.00 -6.19 -3.11
N LEU A 66 7.19 -7.21 -2.81
CA LEU A 66 7.69 -8.53 -2.44
C LEU A 66 8.11 -9.25 -3.71
N TYR A 67 9.41 -9.30 -3.94
CA TYR A 67 10.00 -10.28 -4.83
C TYR A 67 10.07 -11.60 -4.05
N GLU A 68 9.24 -12.57 -4.40
CA GLU A 68 9.49 -13.96 -3.97
C GLU A 68 10.87 -14.33 -4.49
N GLN A 69 11.85 -14.44 -3.58
CA GLN A 69 13.05 -15.19 -3.89
C GLN A 69 12.56 -16.60 -4.19
N ALA A 70 12.61 -16.99 -5.47
CA ALA A 70 12.49 -18.37 -5.85
C ALA A 70 13.52 -19.15 -5.03
N GLU A 71 13.05 -19.92 -4.05
CA GLU A 71 13.89 -20.85 -3.32
C GLU A 71 14.51 -21.79 -4.37
N VAL A 72 15.81 -21.60 -4.60
CA VAL A 72 16.62 -22.50 -5.41
C VAL A 72 16.69 -23.82 -4.61
N ASN A 73 15.90 -24.80 -5.04
CA ASN A 73 16.11 -26.22 -4.72
C ASN A 73 16.75 -26.90 -5.93
#